data_AF-A0A167W753-F1
#
_entry.id   AF-A0A167W753-F1
#
_cell.length_a   1.000
_cell.length_b   1.000
_cell.length_c   1.000
_cell.angle_alpha   90.00
_cell.angle_beta   90.00
_cell.angle_gamma   90.00
#
_symmetry.space_group_name_H-M   'P 1'
#
loop_
_entity.id
_entity.type
_entity.pdbx_description
1 polymer ?
#
loop_
_entity_poly.entity_id
_entity_poly.type
_entity_poly.pdbx_seq_one_letter_code
_entity_poly.pdbx_strand_id
1 'polypeptide(L)' 'MVPNINPNSRGRKRPRRGRKPLFDPAIFEERFRTIERLFAWDDKFRRLLHRFDRLSKLYYTFKTLAYTINLGHYCRG' A
#
# COMPACT_ATOMS: atom_id res chain seq x y z
N MET A 1 -4.64 16.68 1.59
CA MET A 1 -5.26 15.45 2.15
C MET A 1 -4.66 15.17 3.51
N VAL A 2 -5.47 14.88 4.54
CA VAL A 2 -4.96 14.51 5.87
C VAL A 2 -4.76 12.99 5.91
N PRO A 3 -3.55 12.48 6.17
CA PRO A 3 -3.29 11.04 6.15
C PRO A 3 -3.83 10.35 7.41
N ASN A 4 -4.73 9.37 7.22
CA ASN A 4 -5.24 8.49 8.27
C ASN A 4 -4.25 7.33 8.52
N ILE A 5 -3.13 7.61 9.18
CA ILE A 5 -2.05 6.63 9.38
C ILE A 5 -1.91 6.34 10.86
N ASN A 6 -1.91 5.06 11.23
CA ASN A 6 -1.65 4.63 12.60
C ASN A 6 -0.23 5.04 13.02
N PRO A 7 -0.04 5.76 14.14
CA PRO A 7 1.28 6.08 14.65
C PRO A 7 2.10 4.81 14.95
N ASN A 8 3.23 4.66 14.25
CA ASN A 8 4.17 3.58 14.53
C ASN A 8 4.88 3.81 15.87
N SER A 9 4.76 2.86 16.80
CA SER A 9 5.43 2.89 18.11
C SER A 9 6.83 2.28 18.10
N ARG A 10 7.20 1.54 17.04
CA ARG A 10 8.52 0.89 16.95
C ARG A 10 9.64 1.92 17.00
N GLY A 11 10.62 1.69 17.89
CA GLY A 11 11.79 2.54 18.08
C GLY A 11 11.59 3.73 19.01
N ARG A 12 10.41 3.85 19.65
CA ARG A 12 10.10 5.03 20.45
C ARG A 12 10.30 4.82 21.95
N LYS A 13 11.22 5.57 22.58
CA LYS A 13 11.45 5.54 24.04
C LYS A 13 10.45 6.36 24.88
N ARG A 14 9.77 7.34 24.27
CA ARG A 14 8.83 8.25 24.96
C ARG A 14 7.63 8.58 24.06
N PRO A 15 6.41 8.74 24.58
CA PRO A 15 5.22 9.05 23.76
C PRO A 15 5.37 10.38 22.99
N ARG A 16 4.60 10.56 21.90
CA ARG A 16 4.58 11.84 21.15
C ARG A 16 4.03 12.92 22.04
N ARG A 17 4.74 14.04 22.15
CA ARG A 17 4.20 15.26 22.73
C ARG A 17 3.21 15.89 21.74
N GLY A 18 2.10 16.40 22.27
CA GLY A 18 1.05 17.09 21.49
C GLY A 18 -0.12 16.20 21.05
N ARG A 19 -0.99 16.77 20.22
CA ARG A 19 -2.22 16.13 19.74
C ARG A 19 -1.89 14.89 18.92
N LYS A 20 -2.56 13.78 19.22
CA LYS A 20 -2.44 12.54 18.44
C LYS A 20 -3.01 12.76 17.03
N PRO A 21 -2.41 12.15 15.99
CA PRO A 21 -3.01 12.14 14.66
C PRO A 21 -4.41 11.54 14.71
N LEU A 22 -5.30 12.01 13.83
CA LEU A 22 -6.60 11.37 13.62
C LEU A 22 -6.35 9.98 13.04
N PHE A 23 -6.88 8.96 13.72
CA PHE A 23 -6.84 7.58 13.25
C PHE A 23 -8.23 6.97 13.32
N ASP A 24 -8.76 6.61 12.16
CA ASP A 24 -10.00 5.86 12.01
C ASP A 24 -9.66 4.45 11.50
N PRO A 25 -9.91 3.39 12.31
CA PRO A 25 -9.62 2.02 11.93
C PRO A 25 -10.40 1.55 10.69
N ALA A 26 -11.65 1.97 10.51
CA ALA A 26 -12.49 1.53 9.41
C ALA A 26 -11.99 2.08 8.08
N ILE A 27 -11.66 3.38 8.06
CA ILE A 27 -11.07 4.03 6.87
C ILE A 27 -9.67 3.45 6.57
N PHE A 28 -8.90 3.10 7.60
CA PHE A 28 -7.59 2.49 7.41
C PHE A 28 -7.70 1.08 6.80
N GLU A 29 -8.64 0.27 7.28
CA GLU A 29 -8.89 -1.06 6.73
C GLU A 29 -9.36 -1.00 5.28
N GLU A 30 -10.28 -0.09 4.95
CA GLU A 30 -10.73 0.14 3.59
C GLU A 30 -9.57 0.57 2.68
N ARG A 31 -8.72 1.50 3.14
CA ARG A 31 -7.53 1.93 2.38
C ARG A 31 -6.54 0.78 2.16
N PHE A 32 -6.35 -0.07 3.17
CA PHE A 32 -5.47 -1.23 3.07
C PHE A 32 -5.98 -2.22 2.03
N ARG A 33 -7.28 -2.53 2.06
CA ARG A 33 -7.92 -3.41 1.09
C ARG A 33 -7.84 -2.82 -0.33
N THR A 34 -8.07 -1.52 -0.51
CA THR A 34 -8.28 -0.89 -1.84
C THR A 34 -6.97 -0.49 -2.51
N ILE A 35 -6.11 0.20 -1.77
CA ILE A 35 -4.99 0.94 -2.32
C ILE A 35 -3.68 0.32 -1.84
N GLU A 36 -3.47 0.18 -0.52
CA GLU A 36 -2.14 -0.19 0.00
C GLU A 36 -1.71 -1.60 -0.41
N ARG A 37 -2.66 -2.53 -0.60
CA ARG A 37 -2.35 -3.86 -1.15
C ARG A 37 -1.81 -3.81 -2.57
N LEU A 38 -2.38 -2.98 -3.44
CA LEU A 38 -1.88 -2.76 -4.80
C LEU A 38 -0.47 -2.14 -4.75
N PHE A 39 -0.31 -1.11 -3.92
CA PHE A 39 0.96 -0.39 -3.76
C PHE A 39 2.05 -1.27 -3.14
N ALA A 40 1.71 -2.16 -2.20
CA ALA A 40 2.64 -3.12 -1.62
C ALA A 40 3.12 -4.12 -2.68
N TRP A 41 2.24 -4.56 -3.58
CA TRP A 41 2.61 -5.34 -4.74
C TRP A 41 3.51 -4.55 -5.69
N ASP A 42 3.16 -3.30 -6.05
CA ASP A 42 3.98 -2.43 -6.91
C ASP A 42 5.37 -2.18 -6.34
N ASP A 43 5.50 -1.92 -5.04
CA ASP A 43 6.77 -1.68 -4.35
C ASP A 43 7.66 -2.94 -4.30
N LYS A 44 7.06 -4.13 -4.08
CA LYS A 44 7.77 -5.40 -4.18
C LYS A 44 8.22 -5.67 -5.61
N PHE A 45 7.39 -5.34 -6.59
CA PHE A 45 7.74 -5.45 -8.00
C PHE A 45 8.86 -4.50 -8.40
N ARG A 46 8.86 -3.23 -7.96
CA ARG A 46 9.95 -2.28 -8.21
C ARG A 46 11.29 -2.83 -7.74
N ARG A 47 11.31 -3.47 -6.56
CA ARG A 47 12.51 -4.16 -6.04
C ARG A 47 12.95 -5.36 -6.88
N LEU A 48 12.02 -6.08 -7.49
CA LEU A 48 12.32 -7.16 -8.45
C LEU A 48 12.71 -6.64 -9.84
N LEU A 49 12.14 -5.51 -10.26
CA LEU A 49 12.27 -4.89 -11.58
C LEU A 49 13.61 -4.20 -11.82
N HIS A 50 14.39 -3.88 -10.79
CA HIS A 50 15.73 -3.30 -10.99
C HIS A 50 16.65 -4.17 -11.88
N ARG A 51 16.36 -5.48 -12.03
CA ARG A 51 17.05 -6.38 -12.97
C ARG A 51 16.42 -6.45 -14.37
N PHE A 52 15.18 -5.99 -14.54
CA PHE A 52 14.38 -6.06 -15.76
C PHE A 52 14.12 -4.68 -16.40
N ASP A 53 14.80 -3.64 -15.91
CA ASP A 53 14.63 -2.19 -16.19
C ASP A 53 14.70 -1.81 -17.69
N ARG A 54 15.01 -2.77 -18.58
CA ARG A 54 15.02 -2.57 -20.04
C ARG A 54 13.66 -2.80 -20.73
N LEU A 55 12.64 -3.35 -20.06
CA LEU A 55 11.38 -3.75 -20.69
C LEU A 55 10.20 -2.92 -20.19
N SER A 56 10.15 -1.66 -20.62
CA SER A 56 9.01 -0.73 -20.36
C SER A 56 7.65 -1.31 -20.79
N LYS A 57 7.62 -2.18 -21.81
CA LYS A 57 6.41 -2.89 -22.26
C LYS A 57 5.79 -3.79 -21.18
N LEU A 58 6.61 -4.37 -20.30
CA LEU A 58 6.12 -5.24 -19.23
C LEU A 58 5.48 -4.45 -18.09
N TYR A 59 5.84 -3.18 -17.92
CA TYR A 59 5.28 -2.36 -16.83
C TYR A 59 3.75 -2.30 -16.89
N TYR A 60 3.17 -2.07 -18.08
CA TYR A 60 1.72 -1.95 -18.23
C TYR A 60 1.01 -3.29 -18.00
N THR A 61 1.54 -4.40 -18.55
CA THR A 61 0.93 -5.73 -18.37
C THR A 61 0.95 -6.17 -16.91
N PHE A 62 2.03 -5.89 -16.17
CA PHE A 62 2.09 -6.16 -14.74
C PHE A 62 1.16 -5.27 -13.93
N LYS A 63 0.99 -4.00 -14.31
CA LYS A 63 0.03 -3.11 -13.68
C LYS A 63 -1.39 -3.68 -13.81
N THR A 64 -1.75 -4.13 -15.02
CA THR A 64 -3.04 -4.77 -15.29
C THR A 64 -3.21 -6.07 -14.49
N LEU A 65 -2.16 -6.89 -14.38
CA LEU A 65 -2.17 -8.12 -13.56
C LEU A 65 -2.38 -7.83 -12.06
N ALA A 66 -1.73 -6.80 -11.53
CA ALA A 66 -1.92 -6.39 -10.14
C ALA A 66 -3.37 -5.92 -9.90
N TYR A 67 -3.96 -5.20 -10.85
CA TYR A 67 -5.37 -4.80 -10.79
C TYR A 67 -6.32 -6.00 -10.85
N THR A 68 -6.10 -6.97 -11.74
CA THR A 68 -6.98 -8.15 -11.84
C THR A 68 -6.93 -9.03 -10.59
N ILE A 69 -5.75 -9.20 -9.99
CA ILE A 69 -5.59 -9.94 -8.73
C ILE A 69 -6.32 -9.22 -7.58
N ASN A 70 -6.19 -7.89 -7.49
CA ASN A 70 -6.94 -7.12 -6.49
C ASN A 70 -8.45 -7.19 -6.72
N LEU A 71 -8.91 -7.05 -7.96
CA LEU A 71 -10.33 -7.16 -8.30
C LEU A 71 -10.89 -8.55 -7.93
N GLY A 72 -10.13 -9.62 -8.20
CA GLY A 72 -10.52 -10.98 -7.82
C GLY A 72 -10.61 -11.19 -6.31
N HIS A 73 -9.86 -10.43 -5.51
CA HIS A 73 -10.01 -10.41 -4.06
C HIS A 73 -11.26 -9.63 -3.62
N TYR A 74 -11.59 -8.54 -4.33
CA TYR A 74 -12.81 -7.76 -4.08
C TYR A 74 -14.09 -8.51 -4.42
N CYS A 75 -14.12 -9.19 -5.57
CA CYS A 75 -15.31 -9.89 -6.05
C CYS A 75 -15.61 -11.21 -5.31
N ARG A 76 -14.69 -11.69 -4.46
CA ARG A 76 -14.87 -12.92 -3.65
C ARG A 76 -15.15 -12.63 -2.17
N GLY A 77 -15.23 -11.36 -1.78
CA GLY A 77 -15.54 -10.91 -0.42
C GLY A 77 -17.03 -10.76 -0.17
#